data_AF-A0A8J7UIA6-F1
#
_entry.id   AF-A0A8J7UIA6-F1
#
_cell.length_a   1.000
_cell.length_b   1.000
_cell.length_c   1.000
_cell.angle_alpha   90.00
_cell.angle_beta   90.00
_cell.angle_gamma   90.00
#
_symmetry.space_group_name_H-M   'P 1'
#
loop_
_entity.id
_entity.type
_entity.pdbx_description
1 polymer ?
#
loop_
_entity_poly.entity_id
_entity_poly.type
_entity_poly.pdbx_seq_one_letter_code
_entity_poly.pdbx_strand_id
1 'polypeptide(L)' 'MKRIEKVGIVGMGALGLLYADLITRGLGKGHVFFIADRQRCARYAGMSFSINGREASFPVAAPDEAPACDLL' A
#
# COMPACT_ATOMS: atom_id res chain seq x y z
N MET A 1 4.44 24.09 -1.39
CA MET A 1 3.81 22.80 -1.01
C MET A 1 4.92 21.80 -0.71
N LYS A 2 4.80 20.98 0.34
CA LYS A 2 5.75 19.91 0.65
C LYS A 2 5.61 18.78 -0.39
N ARG A 3 6.73 18.19 -0.81
CA ARG A 3 6.73 17.01 -1.70
C ARG A 3 6.24 15.79 -0.94
N ILE A 4 5.37 15.00 -1.56
CA ILE A 4 4.91 13.71 -1.01
C ILE A 4 5.97 12.66 -1.31
N GLU A 5 6.45 11.98 -0.27
CA GLU A 5 7.44 10.91 -0.40
C GLU A 5 6.93 9.59 0.16
N LYS A 6 5.96 9.57 1.06
CA LYS A 6 5.43 8.31 1.59
C LYS A 6 3.91 8.34 1.75
N VAL A 7 3.25 7.31 1.24
CA VAL A 7 1.79 7.19 1.22
C VAL A 7 1.36 5.92 1.95
N GLY A 8 0.52 6.08 2.98
CA GLY A 8 -0.25 5.00 3.58
C GLY A 8 -1.58 4.85 2.85
N ILE A 9 -2.11 3.63 2.75
CA ILE A 9 -3.46 3.38 2.22
C ILE A 9 -4.21 2.48 3.18
N VAL A 10 -5.36 2.91 3.67
CA VAL A 10 -6.26 2.09 4.50
C VAL A 10 -7.18 1.27 3.60
N GLY A 11 -7.03 -0.06 3.65
CA GLY A 11 -7.87 -1.00 2.90
C GLY A 11 -7.26 -1.49 1.59
N MET A 12 -6.96 -2.79 1.54
CA MET A 12 -6.35 -3.47 0.40
C MET A 12 -7.41 -4.17 -0.48
N GLY A 13 -8.32 -3.36 -1.03
CA GLY A 13 -9.32 -3.78 -2.03
C GLY A 13 -9.01 -3.23 -3.43
N ALA A 14 -9.93 -3.40 -4.38
CA ALA A 14 -9.72 -2.99 -5.77
C ALA A 14 -9.31 -1.51 -5.93
N LEU A 15 -9.96 -0.59 -5.22
CA LEU A 15 -9.63 0.84 -5.26
C LEU A 15 -8.28 1.14 -4.59
N GLY A 16 -8.00 0.53 -3.44
CA GLY A 16 -6.71 0.69 -2.76
C GLY A 16 -5.56 0.22 -3.64
N LEU A 17 -5.71 -0.92 -4.32
CA LEU A 17 -4.75 -1.46 -5.27
C LEU A 17 -4.60 -0.56 -6.51
N LEU A 18 -5.69 -0.01 -7.05
CA LEU A 18 -5.66 0.94 -8.16
C LEU A 18 -4.80 2.17 -7.82
N TYR A 19 -5.03 2.79 -6.66
CA TYR A 19 -4.25 3.94 -6.23
C TYR A 19 -2.81 3.57 -5.89
N ALA A 20 -2.58 2.42 -5.27
CA ALA A 20 -1.22 1.95 -4.99
C ALA A 20 -0.41 1.76 -6.28
N ASP A 21 -0.99 1.18 -7.33
CA ASP A 21 -0.34 1.05 -8.65
C ASP A 21 -0.08 2.41 -9.29
N LEU A 22 -1.06 3.33 -9.27
CA LEU A 22 -0.90 4.67 -9.83
C LEU A 22 0.22 5.45 -9.14
N ILE A 23 0.24 5.46 -7.81
CA ILE A 23 1.23 6.19 -7.01
C ILE A 23 2.61 5.54 -7.17
N THR A 24 2.68 4.21 -7.17
CA THR A 24 3.96 3.49 -7.37
C THR A 24 4.55 3.75 -8.75
N ARG A 25 3.73 3.89 -9.80
CA ARG A 25 4.21 4.29 -11.13
C ARG A 25 4.77 5.72 -11.16
N GLY A 26 4.21 6.62 -10.35
CA GLY A 26 4.65 8.02 -10.28
C GLY A 26 5.86 8.25 -9.36
N LEU A 27 5.92 7.59 -8.20
CA LEU A 27 6.94 7.80 -7.18
C LEU A 27 8.02 6.71 -7.15
N GLY A 28 7.76 5.54 -7.74
CA GLY A 28 8.62 4.36 -7.65
C GLY A 28 8.21 3.42 -6.51
N LYS A 29 8.87 2.25 -6.46
CA LYS A 29 8.65 1.23 -5.42
C LYS A 29 9.15 1.72 -4.06
N GLY A 30 8.47 1.33 -2.98
CA GLY A 30 8.86 1.65 -1.59
C GLY A 30 8.21 2.91 -1.01
N HIS A 31 7.48 3.67 -1.83
CA HIS A 31 6.77 4.88 -1.40
C HIS A 31 5.32 4.64 -0.95
N VAL A 32 4.80 3.43 -1.12
CA VAL A 32 3.42 3.05 -0.80
C VAL A 32 3.40 1.85 0.15
N PHE A 33 2.57 1.92 1.19
CA PHE A 33 2.26 0.79 2.07
C PHE A 33 0.78 0.79 2.45
N PHE A 34 0.26 -0.39 2.78
CA PHE A 34 -1.10 -0.55 3.27
C PHE A 34 -1.15 -0.63 4.79
N ILE A 35 -2.25 -0.14 5.35
CA ILE A 35 -2.57 -0.30 6.77
C ILE A 35 -3.80 -1.20 6.88
N ALA A 36 -3.69 -2.22 7.74
CA ALA A 36 -4.78 -3.13 8.04
C ALA A 36 -4.65 -3.65 9.48
N ASP A 37 -5.74 -4.21 10.03
CA ASP A 37 -5.64 -4.92 11.30
C ASP A 37 -4.68 -6.13 11.22
N ARG A 38 -4.25 -6.65 12.37
CA ARG A 38 -3.25 -7.73 12.44
C ARG A 38 -3.69 -9.02 11.71
N GLN A 39 -4.98 -9.35 11.76
CA GLN A 39 -5.52 -10.53 11.08
C GLN A 39 -5.40 -10.38 9.56
N ARG A 40 -5.72 -9.20 9.04
CA ARG A 40 -5.57 -8.85 7.63
C ARG A 40 -4.10 -8.75 7.22
N CYS A 41 -3.23 -8.20 8.05
CA CYS A 41 -1.79 -8.18 7.79
C CYS A 41 -1.25 -9.60 7.58
N ALA A 42 -1.60 -10.54 8.47
CA ALA A 42 -1.20 -11.94 8.32
C ALA A 42 -1.77 -12.59 7.06
N ARG A 43 -3.02 -12.27 6.69
CA ARG A 43 -3.65 -12.78 5.46
C ARG A 43 -2.98 -12.23 4.19
N TYR A 44 -2.57 -10.97 4.20
CA TYR A 44 -1.95 -10.32 3.05
C TYR A 44 -0.44 -10.57 2.96
N ALA A 45 0.19 -11.03 4.05
CA ALA A 45 1.59 -11.40 4.06
C ALA A 45 1.85 -12.48 3.01
N GLY A 46 2.68 -12.16 2.01
CA GLY A 46 3.03 -13.06 0.91
C GLY A 46 1.95 -13.20 -0.17
N MET A 47 0.83 -12.47 -0.10
CA MET A 47 -0.19 -12.48 -1.14
C MET A 47 0.22 -11.60 -2.33
N SER A 48 0.03 -12.12 -3.56
CA SER A 48 0.07 -11.32 -4.79
C SER A 48 -1.35 -10.97 -5.24
N PHE A 49 -1.49 -9.81 -5.86
CA PHE A 49 -2.74 -9.31 -6.42
C PHE A 49 -2.59 -9.09 -7.92
N SER A 50 -3.67 -9.28 -8.68
CA SER A 50 -3.70 -8.90 -10.10
C SER A 50 -4.28 -7.50 -10.26
N ILE A 51 -3.50 -6.59 -10.82
CA ILE A 51 -3.92 -5.23 -11.19
C ILE A 51 -3.83 -5.09 -12.70
N ASN A 52 -4.98 -5.18 -13.37
CA ASN A 52 -5.10 -5.18 -14.83
C ASN A 52 -4.21 -6.24 -15.49
N GLY A 53 -4.23 -7.48 -14.95
CA GLY A 53 -3.47 -8.62 -15.49
C GLY A 53 -2.00 -8.68 -15.08
N ARG A 54 -1.52 -7.77 -14.23
CA ARG A 54 -0.14 -7.76 -13.72
C ARG A 54 -0.12 -8.10 -12.24
N GLU A 55 0.78 -8.98 -11.83
CA GLU A 55 0.99 -9.27 -10.42
C GLU A 55 1.63 -8.07 -9.71
N ALA A 56 1.09 -7.75 -8.53
CA ALA A 56 1.59 -6.72 -7.65
C ALA A 56 1.48 -7.18 -6.19
N SER A 57 2.47 -6.81 -5.40
CA SER A 57 2.45 -6.97 -3.95
C SER A 57 2.91 -5.67 -3.31
N PHE A 58 2.39 -5.40 -2.11
CA PHE A 58 2.69 -4.18 -1.37
C PHE A 58 2.94 -4.52 0.09
N PRO A 59 3.82 -3.78 0.77
CA PRO A 59 4.00 -3.94 2.21
C PRO A 59 2.70 -3.57 2.93
N VAL A 60 2.40 -4.33 3.99
CA VAL A 60 1.27 -4.09 4.88
C VAL A 60 1.78 -3.97 6.31
N ALA A 61 1.26 -3.03 7.07
CA ALA A 61 1.60 -2.82 8.48
C ALA A 61 0.32 -2.69 9.32
N ALA A 62 0.40 -3.14 10.57
CA ALA A 62 -0.61 -2.83 11.57
C ALA A 62 -0.56 -1.32 11.93
N PRO A 63 -1.65 -0.71 12.43
CA PRO A 63 -1.68 0.73 12.70
C PRO A 63 -0.59 1.20 13.68
N ASP A 64 -0.19 0.36 14.61
CA ASP A 64 0.87 0.61 15.60
C ASP A 64 2.29 0.37 15.08
N GLU A 65 2.42 -0.27 13.91
CA GLU A 65 3.69 -0.56 13.24
C GLU A 65 3.85 0.26 11.94
N ALA A 66 2.82 0.99 11.55
CA ALA A 66 2.80 1.79 10.34
C ALA A 66 3.83 2.94 10.40
N PRO A 67 4.71 3.08 9.40
CA PRO A 67 5.63 4.21 9.35
C PRO A 67 4.86 5.52 9.14
N ALA A 68 5.45 6.64 9.56
CA ALA A 68 4.92 7.96 9.22
C ALA A 68 4.80 8.12 7.69
N CYS A 69 3.73 8.78 7.26
CA CYS A 69 3.44 9.08 5.86
C CYS A 69 3.04 10.55 5.70
N ASP A 70 3.22 11.08 4.49
CA ASP A 70 2.80 12.44 4.13
C ASP A 70 1.33 12.48 3.71
N LEU A 71 0.79 11.34 3.27
CA LEU A 71 -0.60 11.14 2.84
C LEU A 71 -1.10 9.77 3.31
N LEU A 72 -2.34 9.72 3.81
CA LEU A 72 -3.02 8.51 4.30
C LEU A 72 -4.33 8.27 3.55
#